data_AF-A0A6C1PFG4-F1
#
_entry.id   AF-A0A6C1PFG4-F1
#
_cell.length_a   1.000
_cell.length_b   1.000
_cell.length_c   1.000
_cell.angle_alpha   90.00
_cell.angle_beta   90.00
_cell.angle_gamma   90.00
#
_symmetry.space_group_name_H-M   'P 1'
#
loop_
_entity.id
_entity.type
_entity.pdbx_description
1 polymer ?
#
loop_
_entity_poly.entity_id
_entity_poly.type
_entity_poly.pdbx_seq_one_letter_code
_entity_poly.pdbx_strand_id
1 'polypeptide(L)'
;MNRNALESIFAAALDRVDPVRMVEECVRLDGDSLTVTAGTTARFDLSRFDRIIVVGAGKAGARMAAGIESVLGDRIADGVVAVKHGHTGPLRRIELIEAGHPVPDEMSVEAARRICALADSADESTLVLVLISGGGSALLTLPYQDANPAITLDDIQETTQLLLDSGAPIQDINTLRKHLSGISGGRLCARLDPATSLS
;
A
#
# COMPACT_ATOMS: atom_id res chain seq x y z
N MET A 1 33.12 22.91 -5.32
CA MET A 1 32.49 21.59 -5.16
C MET A 1 32.52 20.91 -6.53
N ASN A 2 33.26 19.81 -6.70
CA ASN A 2 33.47 19.16 -8.01
C ASN A 2 32.27 18.26 -8.35
N ARG A 3 31.92 18.13 -9.64
CA ARG A 3 30.76 17.40 -10.16
C ARG A 3 30.66 15.97 -9.61
N ASN A 4 31.78 15.25 -9.51
CA ASN A 4 31.81 13.88 -8.96
C ASN A 4 31.39 13.80 -7.48
N ALA A 5 31.65 14.86 -6.69
CA ALA A 5 31.20 14.91 -5.30
C ALA A 5 29.69 15.16 -5.21
N LEU A 6 29.15 15.98 -6.11
CA LEU A 6 27.70 16.21 -6.21
C LEU A 6 26.95 14.95 -6.67
N GLU A 7 27.47 14.25 -7.69
CA GLU A 7 26.89 13.00 -8.18
C GLU A 7 26.96 11.90 -7.12
N SER A 8 28.05 11.81 -6.36
CA SER A 8 28.17 10.85 -5.25
C SER A 8 27.21 11.17 -4.10
N ILE A 9 27.04 12.45 -3.73
CA ILE A 9 26.07 12.86 -2.69
C ILE A 9 24.64 12.60 -3.17
N PHE A 10 24.32 12.93 -4.42
CA PHE A 10 23.00 12.68 -5.01
C PHE A 10 22.69 11.18 -5.10
N ALA A 11 23.66 10.36 -5.54
CA ALA A 11 23.50 8.90 -5.60
C ALA A 11 23.33 8.30 -4.20
N ALA A 12 24.12 8.73 -3.22
CA ALA A 12 23.97 8.26 -1.84
C ALA A 12 22.62 8.68 -1.22
N ALA A 13 22.12 9.87 -1.56
CA ALA A 13 20.80 10.32 -1.15
C ALA A 13 19.69 9.49 -1.82
N LEU A 14 19.82 9.21 -3.12
CA LEU A 14 18.87 8.40 -3.89
C LEU A 14 18.85 6.95 -3.40
N ASP A 15 20.03 6.37 -3.14
CA ASP A 15 20.21 5.03 -2.59
C ASP A 15 19.55 4.89 -1.22
N ARG A 16 19.61 5.94 -0.38
CA ARG A 16 18.99 5.94 0.95
C ARG A 16 17.47 6.06 0.89
N VAL A 17 16.90 6.58 -0.20
CA VAL A 17 15.45 6.69 -0.41
C VAL A 17 14.92 5.64 -1.38
N ASP A 18 15.75 4.66 -1.79
CA ASP A 18 15.31 3.52 -2.59
C ASP A 18 14.39 2.62 -1.74
N PRO A 19 13.10 2.48 -2.10
CA PRO A 19 12.16 1.72 -1.28
C PRO A 19 12.55 0.26 -1.07
N VAL A 20 13.30 -0.35 -2.00
CA VAL A 20 13.80 -1.73 -1.81
C VAL A 20 14.77 -1.78 -0.64
N ARG A 21 15.81 -0.95 -0.65
CA ARG A 21 16.83 -0.92 0.40
C ARG A 21 16.24 -0.50 1.73
N MET A 22 15.32 0.46 1.74
CA MET A 22 14.62 0.85 2.95
C MET A 22 13.89 -0.34 3.58
N VAL A 23 13.20 -1.16 2.79
CA VAL A 23 12.54 -2.37 3.30
C VAL A 23 13.56 -3.38 3.81
N GLU A 24 14.65 -3.64 3.08
CA GLU A 24 15.70 -4.58 3.51
C GLU A 24 16.43 -4.14 4.78
N GLU A 25 16.57 -2.83 5.01
CA GLU A 25 17.16 -2.28 6.22
C GLU A 25 16.20 -2.33 7.41
N CYS A 26 14.92 -2.02 7.16
CA CYS A 26 13.88 -1.95 8.18
C CYS A 26 13.33 -3.32 8.58
N VAL A 27 13.27 -4.28 7.65
CA VAL A 27 12.64 -5.59 7.84
C VAL A 27 13.72 -6.67 7.84
N ARG A 28 13.89 -7.34 8.98
CA ARG A 28 14.89 -8.40 9.16
C ARG A 28 14.23 -9.68 9.63
N LEU A 29 14.61 -10.79 9.03
CA LEU A 29 14.16 -12.12 9.40
C LEU A 29 15.33 -12.94 9.93
N ASP A 30 15.21 -13.46 11.15
CA ASP A 30 16.16 -14.39 11.76
C ASP A 30 15.40 -15.63 12.26
N GLY A 31 15.55 -16.76 11.55
CA GLY A 31 14.68 -17.92 11.74
C GLY A 31 13.22 -17.56 11.49
N ASP A 32 12.39 -17.66 12.53
CA ASP A 32 10.97 -17.25 12.51
C ASP A 32 10.75 -15.91 13.22
N SER A 33 11.80 -15.21 13.62
CA SER A 33 11.68 -13.90 14.25
C SER A 33 11.74 -12.78 13.21
N LEU A 34 10.60 -12.16 12.91
CA LEU A 34 10.52 -10.96 12.07
C LEU A 34 10.69 -9.70 12.93
N THR A 35 11.64 -8.84 12.56
CA THR A 35 11.85 -7.53 13.19
C THR A 35 11.60 -6.44 12.17
N VAL A 36 10.74 -5.48 12.49
CA VAL A 36 10.47 -4.31 11.65
C VAL A 36 10.81 -3.04 12.42
N THR A 37 11.68 -2.20 11.85
CA THR A 37 12.16 -0.94 12.46
C THR A 37 11.77 0.25 11.59
N ALA A 38 10.76 1.01 12.02
CA ALA A 38 10.27 2.21 11.35
C ALA A 38 9.89 3.28 12.39
N GLY A 39 10.89 4.00 12.91
CA GLY A 39 10.73 4.91 14.05
C GLY A 39 10.60 4.19 15.39
N THR A 40 9.77 3.14 15.44
CA THR A 40 9.71 2.15 16.51
C THR A 40 10.11 0.77 15.98
N THR A 41 10.51 -0.13 16.89
CA THR A 41 10.83 -1.52 16.54
C THR A 41 9.71 -2.44 17.02
N ALA A 42 9.12 -3.18 16.08
CA ALA A 42 8.18 -4.27 16.34
C ALA A 42 8.85 -5.61 16.06
N ARG A 43 8.50 -6.63 16.85
CA ARG A 43 9.02 -8.00 16.69
C ARG A 43 7.87 -8.98 16.71
N PHE A 44 7.86 -9.89 15.75
CA PHE A 44 6.86 -10.93 15.58
C PHE A 44 7.53 -12.30 15.53
N ASP A 45 6.95 -13.26 16.22
CA ASP A 45 7.28 -14.67 16.07
C ASP A 45 6.37 -15.25 14.99
N LEU A 46 6.92 -15.49 13.81
CA LEU A 46 6.21 -15.97 12.64
C LEU A 46 5.65 -17.38 12.82
N SER A 47 6.18 -18.17 13.77
CA SER A 47 5.64 -19.50 14.09
C SER A 47 4.24 -19.46 14.72
N ARG A 48 3.78 -18.28 15.14
CA ARG A 48 2.45 -18.04 15.69
C ARG A 48 1.39 -17.75 14.63
N PHE A 49 1.79 -17.61 13.37
CA PHE A 49 0.90 -17.29 12.27
C PHE A 49 0.89 -18.45 11.28
N ASP A 50 -0.29 -18.81 10.81
CA ASP A 50 -0.48 -19.84 9.77
C ASP A 50 -0.28 -19.24 8.38
N ARG A 51 -0.47 -17.92 8.25
CA ARG A 51 -0.45 -17.21 6.97
C ARG A 51 0.16 -15.82 7.11
N ILE A 52 0.98 -15.44 6.14
CA ILE A 52 1.44 -14.07 5.95
C ILE A 52 0.88 -13.55 4.63
N ILE A 53 0.17 -12.43 4.67
CA ILE A 53 -0.33 -11.76 3.46
C ILE A 53 0.24 -10.34 3.35
N VAL A 54 0.42 -9.89 2.10
CA VAL A 54 0.94 -8.55 1.80
C VAL A 54 -0.09 -7.78 0.99
N VAL A 55 -0.59 -6.68 1.52
CA VAL A 55 -1.52 -5.79 0.79
C VAL A 55 -0.92 -4.41 0.70
N GLY A 56 -1.30 -3.59 -0.28
CA GLY A 56 -0.77 -2.23 -0.32
C GLY A 56 -1.17 -1.40 -1.52
N ALA A 57 -0.77 -0.13 -1.50
CA ALA A 57 -0.95 0.78 -2.61
C ALA A 57 0.06 1.93 -2.58
N GLY A 58 0.55 2.33 -3.75
CA GLY A 58 1.33 3.55 -3.90
C GLY A 58 2.38 3.50 -5.01
N LYS A 59 2.99 4.65 -5.31
CA LYS A 59 4.01 4.80 -6.36
C LYS A 59 5.26 3.97 -6.10
N ALA A 60 5.59 3.72 -4.84
CA ALA A 60 6.70 2.85 -4.44
C ALA A 60 6.26 1.39 -4.22
N GLY A 61 4.98 1.06 -4.46
CA GLY A 61 4.38 -0.23 -4.11
C GLY A 61 5.15 -1.43 -4.67
N ALA A 62 5.47 -1.43 -5.97
CA ALA A 62 6.22 -2.52 -6.59
C ALA A 62 7.62 -2.72 -5.95
N ARG A 63 8.30 -1.63 -5.62
CA ARG A 63 9.65 -1.65 -5.01
C ARG A 63 9.59 -2.10 -3.55
N MET A 64 8.61 -1.63 -2.78
CA MET A 64 8.39 -2.10 -1.40
C MET A 64 8.03 -3.58 -1.38
N ALA A 65 7.13 -4.02 -2.27
CA ALA A 65 6.74 -5.41 -2.40
C ALA A 65 7.93 -6.31 -2.75
N ALA A 66 8.81 -5.86 -3.65
CA ALA A 66 10.04 -6.58 -3.97
C ALA A 66 10.97 -6.75 -2.76
N GLY A 67 11.12 -5.72 -1.93
CA GLY A 67 11.89 -5.82 -0.69
C GLY A 67 11.25 -6.77 0.34
N ILE A 68 9.92 -6.79 0.44
CA ILE A 68 9.22 -7.75 1.33
C ILE A 68 9.38 -9.18 0.81
N GLU A 69 9.25 -9.39 -0.50
CA GLU A 69 9.45 -10.70 -1.11
C GLU A 69 10.90 -11.17 -1.01
N SER A 70 11.89 -10.27 -1.06
CA SER A 70 13.31 -10.63 -0.87
C SER A 70 13.61 -11.11 0.55
N VAL A 71 12.92 -10.54 1.56
CA VAL A 71 13.10 -10.92 2.97
C VAL A 71 12.30 -12.16 3.37
N LEU A 72 11.02 -12.23 2.98
CA LEU A 72 10.11 -13.29 3.44
C LEU A 72 10.03 -14.49 2.48
N GLY A 73 10.28 -14.26 1.19
CA GLY A 73 10.25 -15.30 0.16
C GLY A 73 8.98 -16.14 0.19
N ASP A 74 9.16 -17.46 0.29
CA ASP A 74 8.06 -18.44 0.25
C ASP A 74 7.16 -18.44 1.48
N ARG A 75 7.47 -17.65 2.52
CA ARG A 75 6.57 -17.45 3.67
C ARG A 75 5.38 -16.56 3.35
N ILE A 76 5.43 -15.79 2.26
CA ILE A 76 4.29 -15.01 1.78
C ILE A 76 3.30 -15.97 1.13
N ALA A 77 2.14 -16.11 1.75
CA ALA A 77 1.09 -16.98 1.25
C ALA A 77 0.31 -16.35 0.09
N ASP A 78 0.10 -15.02 0.14
CA ASP A 78 -0.65 -14.28 -0.87
C ASP A 78 -0.34 -12.78 -0.76
N GLY A 79 -0.62 -12.01 -1.81
CA GLY A 79 -0.55 -10.57 -1.71
C GLY A 79 -0.99 -9.82 -2.97
N VAL A 80 -1.48 -8.60 -2.77
CA VAL A 80 -1.93 -7.70 -3.83
C VAL A 80 -1.49 -6.28 -3.51
N VAL A 81 -0.77 -5.64 -4.43
CA VAL A 81 -0.34 -4.24 -4.30
C VAL A 81 -0.76 -3.43 -5.52
N ALA A 82 -1.50 -2.35 -5.28
CA ALA A 82 -1.91 -1.41 -6.33
C ALA A 82 -0.78 -0.43 -6.67
N VAL A 83 -0.43 -0.34 -7.95
CA VAL A 83 0.66 0.52 -8.45
C VAL A 83 0.17 1.36 -9.63
N LYS A 84 0.89 2.45 -9.93
CA LYS A 84 0.55 3.28 -11.10
C LYS A 84 0.83 2.50 -12.38
N HIS A 85 0.00 2.69 -13.41
CA HIS A 85 0.28 2.25 -14.78
C HIS A 85 1.74 2.49 -15.21
N GLY A 86 2.38 1.46 -15.74
CA GLY A 86 3.79 1.39 -16.13
C GLY A 86 4.79 1.24 -14.98
N HIS A 87 4.34 1.05 -13.73
CA HIS A 87 5.22 0.98 -12.54
C HIS A 87 5.22 -0.41 -11.90
N THR A 88 5.32 -1.44 -12.73
CA THR A 88 5.40 -2.85 -12.29
C THR A 88 6.84 -3.33 -12.18
N GLY A 89 7.01 -4.54 -11.65
CA GLY A 89 8.27 -5.24 -11.58
C GLY A 89 8.04 -6.74 -11.38
N PRO A 90 9.06 -7.58 -11.57
CA PRO A 90 8.92 -9.01 -11.38
C PRO A 90 8.73 -9.34 -9.90
N LEU A 91 7.63 -10.01 -9.58
CA LEU A 91 7.31 -10.59 -8.27
C LEU A 91 6.77 -12.01 -8.49
N ARG A 92 6.87 -12.87 -7.48
CA ARG A 92 6.40 -14.26 -7.56
C ARG A 92 5.24 -14.54 -6.62
N ARG A 93 5.19 -13.84 -5.49
CA ARG A 93 4.21 -14.10 -4.42
C ARG A 93 3.17 -12.99 -4.27
N ILE A 94 3.48 -11.80 -4.77
CA ILE A 94 2.62 -10.62 -4.65
C ILE A 94 2.19 -10.19 -6.06
N GLU A 95 0.88 -10.13 -6.28
CA GLU A 95 0.28 -9.58 -7.49
C GLU A 95 0.38 -8.05 -7.52
N LEU A 96 0.74 -7.49 -8.67
CA LEU A 96 0.70 -6.06 -8.90
C LEU A 96 -0.47 -5.71 -9.80
N ILE A 97 -1.36 -4.85 -9.32
CA ILE A 97 -2.48 -4.33 -10.12
C ILE A 97 -2.17 -2.89 -10.51
N GLU A 98 -2.12 -2.63 -11.81
CA GLU A 98 -1.90 -1.30 -12.37
C GLU A 98 -3.20 -0.49 -12.36
N ALA A 99 -3.17 0.69 -11.74
CA ALA A 99 -4.34 1.51 -11.49
C ALA A 99 -4.11 3.01 -11.78
N GLY A 100 -5.23 3.73 -11.88
CA GLY A 100 -5.29 5.15 -12.21
C GLY A 100 -4.67 6.05 -11.14
N HIS A 101 -3.81 6.96 -11.59
CA HIS A 101 -3.27 8.04 -10.76
C HIS A 101 -2.88 9.25 -11.65
N PRO A 102 -3.27 10.50 -11.31
CA PRO A 102 -3.79 10.94 -10.01
C PRO A 102 -5.31 10.80 -9.83
N VAL A 103 -6.04 10.48 -10.90
CA VAL A 103 -7.48 10.21 -10.89
C VAL A 103 -7.69 8.69 -10.87
N PRO A 104 -8.52 8.13 -9.98
CA PRO A 104 -8.79 6.69 -9.92
C PRO A 104 -9.50 6.20 -11.18
N ASP A 105 -9.27 4.95 -11.57
CA ASP A 105 -9.98 4.28 -12.67
C ASP A 105 -10.62 2.97 -12.18
N GLU A 106 -11.21 2.21 -13.10
CA GLU A 106 -11.81 0.90 -12.78
C GLU A 106 -10.80 -0.08 -12.19
N MET A 107 -9.52 0.02 -12.56
CA MET A 107 -8.48 -0.82 -11.99
C MET A 107 -8.15 -0.41 -10.55
N SER A 108 -8.32 0.87 -10.18
CA SER A 108 -8.28 1.30 -8.77
C SER A 108 -9.39 0.64 -7.94
N VAL A 109 -10.57 0.44 -8.54
CA VAL A 109 -11.70 -0.26 -7.90
C VAL A 109 -11.43 -1.75 -7.80
N GLU A 110 -10.92 -2.36 -8.86
CA GLU A 110 -10.59 -3.78 -8.87
C GLU A 110 -9.49 -4.13 -7.85
N ALA A 111 -8.43 -3.31 -7.78
CA ALA A 111 -7.39 -3.47 -6.79
C ALA A 111 -7.94 -3.36 -5.36
N ALA A 112 -8.83 -2.40 -5.10
CA ALA A 112 -9.47 -2.25 -3.81
C ALA A 112 -10.37 -3.43 -3.46
N ARG A 113 -11.12 -3.98 -4.42
CA ARG A 113 -11.94 -5.20 -4.22
C ARG A 113 -11.06 -6.40 -3.87
N ARG A 114 -9.95 -6.61 -4.57
CA ARG A 114 -9.01 -7.70 -4.30
C ARG A 114 -8.38 -7.59 -2.92
N ILE A 115 -7.93 -6.39 -2.56
CA ILE A 115 -7.36 -6.13 -1.24
C ILE A 115 -8.41 -6.30 -0.14
N CYS A 116 -9.65 -5.84 -0.33
CA CYS A 116 -10.75 -6.10 0.61
C CYS A 116 -11.02 -7.60 0.76
N ALA A 117 -11.06 -8.37 -0.34
CA ALA A 117 -11.27 -9.81 -0.28
C ALA A 117 -10.16 -10.53 0.50
N LEU A 118 -8.90 -10.12 0.34
CA LEU A 118 -7.80 -10.66 1.14
C LEU A 118 -7.92 -10.26 2.62
N ALA A 119 -8.24 -9.00 2.90
CA ALA A 119 -8.43 -8.50 4.26
C ALA A 119 -9.57 -9.26 4.97
N ASP A 120 -10.72 -9.42 4.30
CA ASP A 120 -11.88 -10.13 4.84
C ASP A 120 -11.62 -11.64 5.03
N SER A 121 -10.55 -12.19 4.43
CA SER A 121 -10.11 -13.58 4.62
C SER A 121 -9.08 -13.78 5.72
N ALA A 122 -8.57 -12.69 6.31
CA ALA A 122 -7.57 -12.73 7.36
C ALA A 122 -8.22 -13.00 8.72
N ASP A 123 -7.59 -13.85 9.52
CA ASP A 123 -8.05 -14.28 10.84
C ASP A 123 -7.00 -13.99 11.92
N GLU A 124 -7.26 -14.40 13.17
CA GLU A 124 -6.36 -14.20 14.32
C GLU A 124 -4.97 -14.83 14.11
N SER A 125 -4.87 -15.84 13.26
CA SER A 125 -3.64 -16.56 12.88
C SER A 125 -2.96 -15.94 11.65
N THR A 126 -3.44 -14.81 11.14
CA THR A 126 -2.88 -14.15 9.96
C THR A 126 -2.05 -12.92 10.34
N LEU A 127 -0.85 -12.82 9.77
CA LEU A 127 -0.03 -11.60 9.79
C LEU A 127 -0.22 -10.85 8.46
N VAL A 128 -0.60 -9.57 8.54
CA VAL A 128 -0.84 -8.72 7.37
C VAL A 128 0.16 -7.58 7.32
N LEU A 129 0.95 -7.52 6.25
CA LEU A 129 1.87 -6.41 5.97
C LEU A 129 1.21 -5.45 4.97
N VAL A 130 1.03 -4.19 5.38
CA VAL A 130 0.28 -3.17 4.64
C VAL A 130 1.25 -2.13 4.05
N LEU A 131 1.58 -2.25 2.78
CA LEU A 131 2.57 -1.39 2.10
C LEU A 131 1.91 -0.11 1.59
N ILE A 132 2.17 1.02 2.25
CA ILE A 132 1.61 2.33 1.87
C ILE A 132 2.69 3.29 1.42
N SER A 133 2.49 3.92 0.26
CA SER A 133 3.30 5.06 -0.19
C SER A 133 2.45 6.12 -0.90
N GLY A 134 3.09 7.22 -1.32
CA GLY A 134 2.39 8.33 -1.97
C GLY A 134 1.58 7.88 -3.20
N GLY A 135 0.36 8.42 -3.34
CA GLY A 135 -0.56 8.07 -4.44
C GLY A 135 -1.60 7.00 -4.09
N GLY A 136 -1.52 6.37 -2.91
CA GLY A 136 -2.45 5.31 -2.49
C GLY A 136 -3.94 5.66 -2.60
N SER A 137 -4.34 6.91 -2.30
CA SER A 137 -5.76 7.31 -2.37
C SER A 137 -6.37 7.24 -3.77
N ALA A 138 -5.58 7.40 -4.84
CA ALA A 138 -6.08 7.25 -6.20
C ALA A 138 -6.00 5.78 -6.66
N LEU A 139 -4.92 5.10 -6.28
CA LEU A 139 -4.66 3.71 -6.66
C LEU A 139 -5.58 2.71 -5.95
N LEU A 140 -6.14 3.09 -4.81
CA LEU A 140 -6.98 2.23 -3.96
C LEU A 140 -8.30 2.95 -3.63
N THR A 141 -9.27 2.85 -4.54
CA THR A 141 -10.57 3.53 -4.43
C THR A 141 -11.69 2.51 -4.53
N LEU A 142 -12.51 2.38 -3.49
CA LEU A 142 -13.74 1.57 -3.53
C LEU A 142 -14.91 2.49 -3.22
N PRO A 143 -15.87 2.74 -4.13
CA PRO A 143 -17.00 3.62 -3.82
C PRO A 143 -17.79 3.13 -2.60
N TYR A 144 -18.13 4.04 -1.68
CA TYR A 144 -18.86 3.72 -0.46
C TYR A 144 -20.29 3.27 -0.77
N GLN A 145 -20.65 2.05 -0.33
CA GLN A 145 -21.90 1.39 -0.75
C GLN A 145 -23.12 1.71 0.12
N ASP A 146 -22.96 2.16 1.37
CA ASP A 146 -24.11 2.44 2.26
C ASP A 146 -24.76 3.82 2.01
N ALA A 147 -24.37 4.51 0.94
CA ALA A 147 -24.99 5.77 0.53
C ALA A 147 -26.30 5.50 -0.23
N ASN A 148 -27.30 6.39 -0.06
CA ASN A 148 -28.53 6.37 -0.85
C ASN A 148 -28.76 7.76 -1.48
N PRO A 149 -28.57 7.94 -2.81
CA PRO A 149 -28.16 6.93 -3.79
C PRO A 149 -26.71 6.45 -3.59
N ALA A 150 -26.37 5.29 -4.15
CA ALA A 150 -25.02 4.72 -4.07
C ALA A 150 -24.01 5.61 -4.77
N ILE A 151 -22.84 5.80 -4.14
CA ILE A 151 -21.73 6.56 -4.74
C ILE A 151 -21.09 5.71 -5.83
N THR A 152 -20.89 6.29 -7.00
CA THR A 152 -20.21 5.68 -8.14
C THR A 152 -18.74 6.11 -8.21
N LEU A 153 -17.95 5.45 -9.07
CA LEU A 153 -16.59 5.91 -9.36
C LEU A 153 -16.60 7.29 -10.02
N ASP A 154 -17.54 7.53 -10.93
CA ASP A 154 -17.72 8.81 -11.63
C ASP A 154 -17.99 9.95 -10.63
N ASP A 155 -18.84 9.73 -9.63
CA ASP A 155 -19.11 10.71 -8.56
C ASP A 155 -17.81 11.10 -7.81
N ILE A 156 -16.96 10.11 -7.52
CA ILE A 156 -15.67 10.33 -6.84
C ILE A 156 -14.70 11.10 -7.74
N GLN A 157 -14.66 10.77 -9.04
CA GLN A 157 -13.82 11.45 -10.02
C GLN A 157 -14.25 12.91 -10.19
N GLU A 158 -15.55 13.16 -10.41
CA GLU A 158 -16.12 14.50 -10.57
C GLU A 158 -15.89 15.35 -9.31
N THR A 159 -16.19 14.80 -8.13
CA THR A 159 -15.95 15.49 -6.85
C THR A 159 -14.47 15.84 -6.68
N THR A 160 -13.57 14.91 -7.00
CA THR A 160 -12.12 15.16 -6.91
C THR A 160 -11.69 16.26 -7.86
N GLN A 161 -12.21 16.28 -9.09
CA GLN A 161 -11.89 17.28 -10.10
C GLN A 161 -12.37 18.67 -9.68
N LEU A 162 -13.63 18.80 -9.23
CA LEU A 162 -14.19 20.07 -8.74
C LEU A 162 -13.38 20.65 -7.57
N LEU A 163 -12.94 19.79 -6.65
CA LEU A 163 -12.11 20.23 -5.51
C LEU A 163 -10.72 20.70 -5.96
N LEU A 164 -10.10 20.00 -6.92
CA LEU A 164 -8.82 20.44 -7.51
C LEU A 164 -8.96 21.78 -8.23
N ASP A 165 -10.02 21.94 -9.04
CA ASP A 165 -10.27 23.16 -9.82
C ASP A 165 -10.61 24.37 -8.94
N SER A 166 -11.20 24.14 -7.77
CA SER A 166 -11.44 25.18 -6.76
C SER A 166 -10.18 25.60 -5.98
N GLY A 167 -9.05 24.91 -6.17
CA GLY A 167 -7.82 25.16 -5.44
C GLY A 167 -7.87 24.71 -3.98
N ALA A 168 -8.74 23.75 -3.65
CA ALA A 168 -8.88 23.25 -2.29
C ALA A 168 -7.54 22.67 -1.76
N PRO A 169 -7.18 22.92 -0.49
CA PRO A 169 -6.02 22.30 0.13
C PRO A 169 -6.08 20.77 0.03
N ILE A 170 -4.94 20.13 -0.26
CA ILE A 170 -4.88 18.65 -0.41
C ILE A 170 -5.42 17.89 0.81
N GLN A 171 -5.33 18.47 2.00
CA GLN A 171 -5.88 17.88 3.22
C GLN A 171 -7.41 17.82 3.21
N ASP A 172 -8.07 18.84 2.64
CA ASP A 172 -9.52 18.91 2.54
C ASP A 172 -10.03 17.92 1.47
N ILE A 173 -9.31 17.86 0.33
CA ILE A 173 -9.56 16.84 -0.71
C ILE A 173 -9.43 15.44 -0.13
N ASN A 174 -8.35 15.17 0.62
CA ASN A 174 -8.15 13.88 1.29
C ASN A 174 -9.23 13.58 2.32
N THR A 175 -9.71 14.58 3.03
CA THR A 175 -10.76 14.43 4.03
C THR A 175 -12.05 13.97 3.36
N LEU A 176 -12.48 14.62 2.28
CA LEU A 176 -13.68 14.21 1.55
C LEU A 176 -13.53 12.84 0.89
N ARG A 177 -12.42 12.57 0.19
CA ARG A 177 -12.18 11.27 -0.47
C ARG A 177 -12.23 10.09 0.49
N LYS A 178 -11.74 10.25 1.73
CA LYS A 178 -11.84 9.20 2.75
C LYS A 178 -13.29 8.87 3.11
N HIS A 179 -14.20 9.85 3.09
CA HIS A 179 -15.62 9.63 3.40
C HIS A 179 -16.38 8.98 2.24
N LEU A 180 -15.96 9.23 1.00
CA LEU A 180 -16.57 8.66 -0.21
C LEU A 180 -16.06 7.25 -0.54
N SER A 181 -15.01 6.76 0.12
CA SER A 181 -14.35 5.49 -0.17
C SER A 181 -14.58 4.45 0.93
N GLY A 182 -15.08 3.26 0.56
CA GLY A 182 -15.34 2.09 1.40
C GLY A 182 -14.10 1.34 1.91
N ILE A 183 -12.90 1.72 1.46
CA ILE A 183 -11.64 1.11 1.93
C ILE A 183 -10.75 2.09 2.70
N SER A 184 -10.90 3.40 2.45
CA SER A 184 -10.12 4.45 3.12
C SER A 184 -10.66 4.83 4.51
N GLY A 185 -9.93 5.68 5.22
CA GLY A 185 -10.40 6.24 6.50
C GLY A 185 -10.41 5.24 7.66
N GLY A 186 -9.47 4.29 7.66
CA GLY A 186 -9.40 3.22 8.67
C GLY A 186 -10.27 2.01 8.37
N ARG A 187 -11.09 2.03 7.30
CA ARG A 187 -11.94 0.89 6.92
C ARG A 187 -11.18 -0.36 6.52
N LEU A 188 -10.04 -0.23 5.84
CA LEU A 188 -9.15 -1.37 5.61
C LEU A 188 -8.65 -1.97 6.93
N CYS A 189 -8.23 -1.13 7.88
CA CYS A 189 -7.80 -1.60 9.20
C CYS A 189 -8.94 -2.32 9.94
N ALA A 190 -10.17 -1.80 9.87
CA ALA A 190 -11.34 -2.44 10.46
C ALA A 190 -11.67 -3.80 9.83
N ARG A 191 -11.41 -3.98 8.53
CA ARG A 191 -11.57 -5.27 7.83
C ARG A 191 -10.48 -6.28 8.16
N LEU A 192 -9.32 -5.79 8.62
CA LEU A 192 -8.20 -6.63 9.05
C LEU A 192 -8.38 -7.15 10.47
N ASP A 193 -9.33 -6.65 11.25
CA ASP A 193 -9.65 -7.22 12.56
C ASP A 193 -10.31 -8.60 12.38
N PRO A 194 -9.86 -9.66 13.06
CA PRO A 194 -8.95 -9.67 14.22
C PRO A 194 -7.49 -10.03 13.92
N ALA A 195 -7.07 -10.03 12.64
CA ALA A 195 -5.71 -10.33 12.23
C ALA A 195 -4.68 -9.33 12.78
N THR A 196 -3.44 -9.78 12.95
CA THR A 196 -2.34 -8.89 13.29
C THR A 196 -1.90 -8.13 12.05
N SER A 197 -1.98 -6.80 12.07
CA SER A 197 -1.57 -5.96 10.95
C SER A 197 -0.41 -5.02 11.29
N LEU A 198 0.45 -4.76 10.31
CA LEU A 198 1.57 -3.82 10.39
C LEU A 198 1.63 -3.00 9.09
N SER A 199 1.68 -1.67 9.20
CA SER A 199 1.80 -0.74 8.07
C SER A 199 3.11 0.02 8.05
#